data_AF-A0AAZ3SIW2-F1
#
_entry.id   AF-A0AAZ3SIW2-F1
#
_cell.length_a   1.000
_cell.length_b   1.000
_cell.length_c   1.000
_cell.angle_alpha   90.00
_cell.angle_beta   90.00
_cell.angle_gamma   90.00
#
_symmetry.space_group_name_H-M   'P 1'
#
loop_
_entity.id
_entity.type
_entity.pdbx_description
1 polymer ?
#
loop_
_entity_poly.entity_id
_entity_poly.type
_entity_poly.pdbx_seq_one_letter_code
_entity_poly.pdbx_strand_id
1 'polypeptide(L)'
;MLKCVSVLQSVCVEQLTLDFEYLINEVIRSDARWAAQFCSFNDYDVVILEVCPETNTVVINIGLLLLAFSNPEEEHCRPNTYHSSLQVSWDLNTGVCHTVGVGDLTEVKGQTSGSVWSSYRKSCVNTVMKWLVPESSSRYINRMTNEALHKGSSLQVLADSDRSTWIIL
;
A
#
# COMPACT_ATOMS: atom_id res chain seq x y z
N MET A 1 31.22 -29.29 -27.98
CA MET A 1 30.27 -28.71 -28.95
C MET A 1 29.36 -27.76 -28.19
N LEU A 2 29.75 -26.48 -28.11
CA LEU A 2 28.94 -25.45 -27.46
C LEU A 2 27.70 -25.20 -28.32
N LYS A 3 26.51 -25.56 -27.82
CA LYS A 3 25.26 -25.13 -28.43
C LYS A 3 25.08 -23.64 -28.11
N CYS A 4 25.36 -22.81 -29.11
CA CYS A 4 24.89 -21.43 -29.16
C CYS A 4 23.36 -21.49 -29.14
N VAL A 5 22.74 -21.20 -27.99
CA VAL A 5 21.29 -20.99 -27.92
C VAL A 5 21.05 -19.65 -28.61
N SER A 6 20.56 -19.71 -29.84
CA SER A 6 20.03 -18.53 -30.54
C SER A 6 18.98 -17.88 -29.65
N VAL A 7 19.11 -16.59 -29.38
CA VAL A 7 18.11 -15.78 -28.68
C VAL A 7 16.88 -15.70 -29.60
N LEU A 8 15.99 -16.69 -29.50
CA LEU A 8 14.67 -16.68 -30.11
C LEU A 8 13.82 -15.61 -29.40
N GLN A 9 12.88 -15.01 -30.12
CA GLN A 9 11.89 -14.13 -29.52
C GLN A 9 11.06 -14.93 -28.51
N SER A 10 11.28 -14.68 -27.22
CA SER A 10 10.63 -15.37 -26.11
C SER A 10 9.95 -14.38 -25.17
N VAL A 11 8.83 -14.79 -24.58
CA VAL A 11 8.19 -14.07 -23.47
C VAL A 11 8.72 -14.64 -22.16
N CYS A 12 9.13 -13.77 -21.25
CA CYS A 12 9.49 -14.13 -19.88
C CYS A 12 8.40 -13.61 -18.94
N VAL A 13 8.00 -14.44 -17.97
CA VAL A 13 7.04 -14.07 -16.92
C VAL A 13 7.72 -14.31 -15.58
N GLU A 14 7.81 -13.26 -14.79
CA GLU A 14 8.45 -13.28 -13.47
C GLU A 14 7.43 -12.89 -12.41
N GLN A 15 7.51 -13.52 -11.25
CA GLN A 15 6.62 -13.24 -10.12
C GLN A 15 7.44 -13.20 -8.83
N LEU A 16 7.37 -12.05 -8.16
CA LEU A 16 7.86 -11.85 -6.81
C LEU A 16 6.65 -11.56 -5.91
N THR A 17 6.58 -12.20 -4.75
CA THR A 17 5.41 -12.11 -3.86
C THR A 17 5.86 -11.73 -2.46
N LEU A 18 5.08 -10.88 -1.80
CA LEU A 18 5.31 -10.41 -0.44
C LEU A 18 4.15 -10.86 0.45
N ASP A 19 4.45 -11.62 1.49
CA ASP A 19 3.48 -12.03 2.51
C ASP A 19 3.35 -10.93 3.56
N PHE A 20 2.19 -10.29 3.61
CA PHE A 20 1.93 -9.20 4.54
C PHE A 20 1.87 -9.67 5.99
N GLU A 21 1.35 -10.87 6.28
CA GLU A 21 1.27 -11.34 7.67
C GLU A 21 2.67 -11.62 8.23
N TYR A 22 3.55 -12.20 7.42
CA TYR A 22 4.95 -12.35 7.77
C TYR A 22 5.60 -10.98 8.03
N LEU A 23 5.45 -10.04 7.10
CA LEU A 23 6.04 -8.72 7.20
C LEU A 23 5.55 -7.94 8.43
N ILE A 24 4.23 -7.94 8.69
CA ILE A 24 3.64 -7.28 9.85
C ILE A 24 4.23 -7.84 11.15
N ASN A 25 4.29 -9.17 11.28
CA ASN A 25 4.84 -9.81 12.47
C ASN A 25 6.34 -9.51 12.65
N GLU A 26 7.10 -9.46 11.56
CA GLU A 26 8.52 -9.11 11.59
C GLU A 26 8.72 -7.68 12.09
N VAL A 27 8.06 -6.70 11.46
CA VAL A 27 8.16 -5.28 11.80
C VAL A 27 7.71 -5.01 13.24
N ILE A 28 6.62 -5.65 13.69
CA ILE A 28 6.17 -5.52 15.08
C ILE A 28 7.25 -6.06 16.03
N ARG A 29 7.88 -7.19 15.72
CA ARG A 29 8.90 -7.80 16.58
C ARG A 29 10.20 -7.01 16.62
N SER A 30 10.65 -6.46 15.49
CA SER A 30 11.93 -5.79 15.36
C SER A 30 11.90 -4.31 15.70
N ASP A 31 10.84 -3.60 15.31
CA ASP A 31 10.86 -2.13 15.22
C ASP A 31 9.76 -1.43 16.02
N ALA A 32 8.66 -2.12 16.38
CA ALA A 32 7.58 -1.49 17.12
C ALA A 32 7.93 -1.29 18.61
N ARG A 33 7.93 -0.04 19.08
CA ARG A 33 8.15 0.28 20.50
C ARG A 33 7.11 -0.34 21.43
N TRP A 34 5.92 -0.60 20.90
CA TRP A 34 4.80 -1.22 21.61
C TRP A 34 4.74 -2.74 21.41
N ALA A 35 5.78 -3.38 20.87
CA ALA A 35 5.83 -4.83 20.64
C ALA A 35 5.49 -5.66 21.88
N ALA A 36 5.97 -5.25 23.05
CA ALA A 36 5.70 -5.95 24.31
C ALA A 36 4.21 -5.90 24.73
N GLN A 37 3.43 -4.96 24.19
CA GLN A 37 2.00 -4.82 24.45
C GLN A 37 1.16 -5.61 23.44
N PHE A 38 1.73 -5.96 22.28
CA PHE A 38 1.00 -6.57 21.16
C PHE A 38 0.55 -7.99 21.48
N CYS A 39 -0.72 -8.30 21.16
CA CYS A 39 -1.28 -9.64 21.29
C CYS A 39 -1.46 -10.30 19.92
N SER A 40 -2.21 -9.65 19.04
CA SER A 40 -2.56 -10.13 17.70
C SER A 40 -3.08 -8.98 16.86
N PHE A 41 -3.02 -9.08 15.53
CA PHE A 41 -3.81 -8.23 14.64
C PHE A 41 -5.03 -8.99 14.11
N ASN A 42 -6.11 -8.27 13.85
CA ASN A 42 -7.38 -8.82 13.38
C ASN A 42 -7.57 -8.61 11.87
N ASP A 43 -7.14 -7.46 11.36
CA ASP A 43 -7.41 -7.03 9.99
C ASP A 43 -6.35 -5.99 9.56
N TYR A 44 -6.10 -5.90 8.25
CA TYR A 44 -5.11 -4.99 7.67
C TYR A 44 -5.54 -4.46 6.30
N ASP A 45 -5.17 -3.20 6.02
CA ASP A 45 -5.39 -2.55 4.72
C ASP A 45 -4.04 -2.02 4.20
N VAL A 46 -3.69 -2.35 2.96
CA VAL A 46 -2.38 -2.01 2.36
C VAL A 46 -2.57 -1.00 1.24
N VAL A 47 -1.84 0.11 1.34
CA VAL A 47 -1.85 1.17 0.33
C VAL A 47 -0.44 1.43 -0.16
N ILE A 48 -0.23 1.40 -1.47
CA ILE A 48 1.02 1.83 -2.10
C ILE A 48 1.09 3.36 -2.00
N LEU A 49 2.17 3.87 -1.41
CA LEU A 49 2.43 5.31 -1.30
C LEU A 49 3.32 5.84 -2.44
N GLU A 50 4.29 5.04 -2.89
CA GLU A 50 5.23 5.43 -3.95
C GLU A 50 5.81 4.19 -4.65
N VAL A 51 6.16 4.33 -5.93
CA VAL A 51 6.93 3.35 -6.70
C VAL A 51 8.05 4.08 -7.42
N CYS A 52 9.30 3.82 -7.02
CA CYS A 52 10.48 4.38 -7.69
C CYS A 52 11.06 3.37 -8.69
N PRO A 53 10.85 3.55 -10.01
CA PRO A 53 11.37 2.63 -11.01
C PRO A 53 12.90 2.72 -11.18
N GLU A 54 13.52 3.84 -10.81
CA GLU A 54 14.97 4.00 -10.90
C GLU A 54 15.72 3.14 -9.86
N THR A 55 15.14 2.94 -8.67
CA THR A 55 15.72 2.10 -7.60
C THR A 55 14.99 0.76 -7.44
N ASN A 56 13.96 0.50 -8.25
CA ASN A 56 13.07 -0.65 -8.12
C ASN A 56 12.52 -0.82 -6.69
N THR A 57 12.08 0.28 -6.08
CA THR A 57 11.59 0.29 -4.69
C THR A 57 10.12 0.64 -4.65
N VAL A 58 9.32 -0.15 -3.92
CA VAL A 58 7.91 0.13 -3.63
C VAL A 58 7.79 0.54 -2.18
N VAL A 59 7.18 1.70 -1.91
CA VAL A 59 6.86 2.15 -0.56
C VAL A 59 5.39 1.86 -0.29
N ILE A 60 5.11 1.07 0.73
CA ILE A 60 3.76 0.71 1.17
C ILE A 60 3.50 1.23 2.58
N ASN A 61 2.23 1.52 2.85
CA ASN A 61 1.70 1.74 4.18
C ASN A 61 0.73 0.61 4.49
N ILE A 62 0.82 0.03 5.68
CA ILE A 62 -0.03 -1.06 6.15
C ILE A 62 -0.78 -0.55 7.37
N GLY A 63 -2.07 -0.26 7.20
CA GLY A 63 -2.96 0.04 8.31
C GLY A 63 -3.33 -1.24 9.05
N LEU A 64 -3.32 -1.22 10.38
CA LEU A 64 -3.55 -2.38 11.23
C LEU A 64 -4.69 -2.11 12.21
N LEU A 65 -5.59 -3.07 12.34
CA LEU A 65 -6.45 -3.22 13.52
C LEU A 65 -5.91 -4.34 14.39
N LEU A 66 -5.54 -4.03 15.63
CA LEU A 66 -4.85 -4.97 16.51
C LEU A 66 -5.32 -4.92 17.96
N LEU A 67 -5.02 -5.97 18.71
CA LEU A 67 -5.20 -6.06 20.15
C LEU A 67 -3.87 -5.84 20.86
N ALA A 68 -3.88 -4.98 21.87
CA ALA A 68 -2.71 -4.72 22.71
C ALA A 68 -3.12 -4.41 24.15
N PHE A 69 -2.20 -4.63 25.10
CA PHE A 69 -2.37 -4.22 26.50
C PHE A 69 -2.04 -2.73 26.67
N SER A 70 -2.86 -1.99 27.41
CA SER A 70 -2.65 -0.56 27.67
C SER A 70 -1.43 -0.27 28.56
N ASN A 71 -1.10 -1.18 29.48
CA ASN A 71 0.06 -1.10 30.35
C ASN A 71 0.65 -2.51 30.53
N PRO A 72 1.93 -2.75 30.20
CA PRO A 72 2.55 -4.08 30.35
C PRO A 72 2.72 -4.53 31.82
N GLU A 73 2.60 -3.62 32.80
CA GLU A 73 2.84 -3.92 34.22
C GLU A 73 1.58 -4.28 35.02
N GLU A 74 0.38 -4.14 34.46
CA GLU A 74 -0.87 -4.48 35.16
C GLU A 74 -1.27 -5.95 34.93
N GLU A 75 -1.03 -6.80 35.92
CA GLU A 75 -1.22 -8.26 35.86
C GLU A 75 -2.64 -8.75 35.51
N HIS A 76 -3.66 -7.87 35.42
CA HIS A 76 -5.06 -8.24 35.20
C HIS A 76 -5.76 -7.40 34.12
N CYS A 77 -5.00 -6.73 33.24
CA CYS A 77 -5.57 -5.87 32.20
C CYS A 77 -6.13 -6.69 31.01
N ARG A 78 -7.34 -6.36 30.56
CA ARG A 78 -7.88 -6.89 29.29
C ARG A 78 -7.25 -6.11 28.12
N PRO A 79 -6.87 -6.77 27.03
CA PRO A 79 -6.38 -6.06 25.84
C PRO A 79 -7.51 -5.26 25.19
N ASN A 80 -7.18 -4.06 24.71
CA ASN A 80 -8.09 -3.19 23.97
C ASN A 80 -7.79 -3.27 22.46
N THR A 81 -8.74 -2.80 21.65
CA THR A 81 -8.54 -2.68 20.19
C THR A 81 -7.88 -1.34 19.85
N TYR A 82 -6.83 -1.40 19.06
CA TYR A 82 -6.06 -0.27 18.59
C TYR A 82 -5.96 -0.27 17.07
N HIS A 83 -5.75 0.92 16.53
CA HIS A 83 -5.31 1.14 15.17
C HIS A 83 -3.87 1.65 15.17
N SER A 84 -3.07 1.18 14.21
CA SER A 84 -1.72 1.68 13.96
C SER A 84 -1.39 1.56 12.46
N SER A 85 -0.21 2.04 12.05
CA SER A 85 0.25 1.93 10.66
C SER A 85 1.73 1.61 10.57
N LEU A 86 2.11 0.71 9.68
CA LEU A 86 3.50 0.36 9.38
C LEU A 86 3.87 0.84 7.98
N GLN A 87 4.97 1.58 7.85
CA GLN A 87 5.52 2.00 6.56
C GLN A 87 6.74 1.16 6.25
N VAL A 88 6.76 0.56 5.06
CA VAL A 88 7.82 -0.35 4.63
C VAL A 88 8.23 0.00 3.20
N SER A 89 9.53 -0.05 2.92
CA SER A 89 10.07 -0.06 1.57
C SER A 89 10.41 -1.49 1.16
N TRP A 90 10.07 -1.85 -0.08
CA TRP A 90 10.30 -3.16 -0.66
C TRP A 90 11.17 -3.04 -1.90
N ASP A 91 12.36 -3.61 -1.87
CA ASP A 91 13.29 -3.66 -2.99
C ASP A 91 12.95 -4.85 -3.90
N LEU A 92 12.53 -4.58 -5.13
CA LEU A 92 12.13 -5.60 -6.09
C LEU A 92 13.33 -6.33 -6.73
N ASN A 93 14.56 -5.80 -6.62
CA ASN A 93 15.75 -6.50 -7.09
C ASN A 93 16.15 -7.63 -6.14
N THR A 94 16.04 -7.39 -4.83
CA THR A 94 16.52 -8.30 -3.78
C THR A 94 15.39 -9.05 -3.08
N GLY A 95 14.17 -8.52 -3.15
CA GLY A 95 13.01 -8.99 -2.40
C GLY A 95 12.99 -8.55 -0.93
N VAL A 96 13.99 -7.80 -0.47
CA VAL A 96 14.13 -7.40 0.94
C VAL A 96 13.19 -6.24 1.27
N CYS A 97 12.63 -6.28 2.47
CA CYS A 97 11.82 -5.20 3.04
C CYS A 97 12.59 -4.47 4.15
N HIS A 98 12.43 -3.15 4.20
CA HIS A 98 12.97 -2.31 5.28
C HIS A 98 11.87 -1.47 5.91
N THR A 99 11.83 -1.46 7.24
CA THR A 99 10.91 -0.60 8.00
C THR A 99 11.32 0.87 7.81
N VAL A 100 10.39 1.68 7.31
CA VAL A 100 10.55 3.13 7.12
C VAL A 100 9.96 3.88 8.31
N GLY A 101 8.86 3.40 8.87
CA GLY A 101 8.20 4.04 10.00
C GLY A 101 7.19 3.13 10.68
N VAL A 102 7.04 3.29 11.99
CA VAL A 102 6.05 2.59 12.81
C VAL A 102 5.21 3.63 13.54
N GLY A 103 3.89 3.59 13.33
CA GLY A 103 2.94 4.47 14.01
C GLY A 103 2.74 4.09 15.47
N ASP A 104 2.26 5.05 16.26
CA ASP A 104 1.81 4.79 17.63
C ASP A 104 0.50 3.99 17.64
N LEU A 105 0.12 3.48 18.82
CA LEU A 105 -1.17 2.85 19.03
C LEU A 105 -2.25 3.91 19.30
N THR A 106 -3.30 3.90 18.48
CA THR A 106 -4.49 4.76 18.68
C THR A 106 -5.69 3.91 19.07
N GLU A 107 -6.21 4.11 20.27
CA GLU A 107 -7.30 3.26 20.80
C GLU A 107 -8.60 3.48 20.01
N VAL A 108 -9.25 2.38 19.60
CA VAL A 108 -10.50 2.42 18.83
C VAL A 108 -11.69 2.43 19.80
N LYS A 109 -12.25 3.60 20.07
CA LYS A 109 -13.37 3.79 21.01
C LYS A 109 -14.70 4.00 20.30
N GLY A 110 -15.49 2.94 20.17
CA GLY A 110 -16.85 3.02 19.61
C GLY A 110 -16.92 3.37 18.11
N GLN A 111 -15.78 3.45 17.43
CA GLN A 111 -15.70 3.63 15.98
C GLN A 111 -16.03 2.31 15.27
N THR A 112 -16.75 2.38 14.15
CA THR A 112 -16.92 1.21 13.27
C THR A 112 -15.62 0.95 12.50
N SER A 113 -15.35 -0.31 12.16
CA SER A 113 -14.20 -0.69 11.32
C SER A 113 -14.14 0.13 10.01
N GLY A 114 -15.29 0.34 9.36
CA GLY A 114 -15.38 1.16 8.15
C GLY A 114 -14.94 2.62 8.34
N SER A 115 -15.21 3.21 9.51
CA SER A 115 -14.75 4.58 9.84
C SER A 115 -13.25 4.65 10.10
N VAL A 116 -12.68 3.63 10.74
CA VAL A 116 -11.21 3.50 10.93
C VAL A 116 -10.53 3.41 9.56
N TRP A 117 -10.96 2.50 8.69
CA TRP A 117 -10.38 2.33 7.35
C TRP A 117 -10.60 3.52 6.43
N SER A 118 -11.73 4.21 6.53
CA SER A 118 -11.96 5.47 5.82
C SER A 118 -11.00 6.57 6.26
N SER A 119 -10.76 6.71 7.57
CA SER A 119 -9.79 7.67 8.11
C SER A 119 -8.36 7.34 7.69
N TYR A 120 -7.97 6.06 7.78
CA TYR A 120 -6.67 5.55 7.35
C TYR A 120 -6.39 5.86 5.87
N ARG A 121 -7.32 5.52 4.97
CA ARG A 121 -7.16 5.79 3.53
C ARG A 121 -7.11 7.28 3.21
N LYS A 122 -7.89 8.11 3.90
CA LYS A 122 -7.79 9.58 3.79
C LYS A 122 -6.39 10.07 4.18
N SER A 123 -5.78 9.52 5.23
CA SER A 123 -4.40 9.83 5.62
C SER A 123 -3.40 9.44 4.53
N CYS A 124 -3.59 8.28 3.89
CA CYS A 124 -2.74 7.86 2.76
C CYS A 124 -2.89 8.80 1.56
N VAL A 125 -4.12 9.17 1.17
CA VAL A 125 -4.37 10.16 0.11
C VAL A 125 -3.72 11.51 0.46
N ASN A 126 -3.86 11.99 1.70
CA ASN A 126 -3.23 13.22 2.14
C ASN A 126 -1.70 13.15 2.03
N THR A 127 -1.11 11.99 2.34
CA THR A 127 0.33 11.77 2.21
C THR A 127 0.76 11.84 0.75
N VAL A 128 0.12 11.07 -0.14
CA VAL A 128 0.41 11.09 -1.59
C VAL A 128 0.26 12.51 -2.16
N MET A 129 -0.84 13.19 -1.83
CA MET A 129 -1.09 14.55 -2.32
C MET A 129 -0.11 15.58 -1.78
N LYS A 130 0.36 15.43 -0.54
CA LYS A 130 1.37 16.32 0.07
C LYS A 130 2.72 16.21 -0.64
N TRP A 131 3.06 15.04 -1.15
CA TRP A 131 4.36 14.75 -1.78
C TRP A 131 4.29 14.66 -3.30
N LEU A 132 3.14 14.99 -3.90
CA LEU A 132 2.94 14.88 -5.35
C LEU A 132 3.85 15.84 -6.11
N VAL A 133 4.68 15.29 -7.00
CA VAL A 133 5.50 16.04 -7.95
C VAL A 133 4.98 15.76 -9.37
N PRO A 134 4.65 16.79 -10.18
CA PRO A 134 4.20 16.58 -11.55
C PRO A 134 5.22 15.83 -12.40
N GLU A 135 4.76 14.79 -13.09
CA GLU A 135 5.58 14.00 -14.01
C GLU A 135 5.54 14.53 -15.45
N SER A 136 6.44 14.03 -16.30
CA SER A 136 6.39 14.30 -17.74
C SER A 136 5.13 13.70 -18.36
N SER A 137 4.54 14.40 -19.34
CA SER A 137 3.40 13.90 -20.14
C SER A 137 3.72 12.63 -20.94
N SER A 138 4.98 12.20 -20.99
CA SER A 138 5.38 10.93 -21.62
C SER A 138 5.44 9.74 -20.66
N ARG A 139 5.39 9.98 -19.34
CA ARG A 139 5.59 8.97 -18.30
C ARG A 139 4.32 8.57 -17.55
N TYR A 140 3.20 9.28 -17.78
CA TYR A 140 1.95 8.99 -17.10
C TYR A 140 1.38 7.61 -17.46
N ILE A 141 0.69 7.01 -16.49
CA ILE A 141 -0.06 5.78 -16.70
C ILE A 141 -1.44 6.14 -17.26
N ASN A 142 -1.69 5.83 -18.53
CA ASN A 142 -2.98 6.10 -19.16
C ASN A 142 -4.07 5.16 -18.62
N ARG A 143 -5.08 5.71 -17.94
CA ARG A 143 -6.21 4.98 -17.38
C ARG A 143 -7.50 5.34 -18.11
N MET A 144 -7.99 4.42 -18.95
CA MET A 144 -9.27 4.57 -19.67
C MET A 144 -10.39 3.81 -18.98
N THR A 145 -11.55 4.46 -18.74
CA THR A 145 -12.74 3.81 -18.17
C THR A 145 -14.01 4.50 -18.65
N ASN A 146 -15.05 3.74 -19.02
CA ASN A 146 -16.40 4.25 -19.29
C ASN A 146 -17.43 3.40 -18.55
N GLU A 147 -18.08 3.98 -17.55
CA GLU A 147 -18.94 3.25 -16.60
C GLU A 147 -20.44 3.34 -16.97
N ALA A 148 -20.77 3.59 -18.24
CA ALA A 148 -22.15 3.76 -18.72
C ALA A 148 -23.13 2.68 -18.24
N LEU A 149 -22.72 1.41 -18.29
CA LEU A 149 -23.56 0.28 -17.89
C LEU A 149 -23.65 0.11 -16.36
N HIS A 150 -22.69 0.64 -15.59
CA HIS A 150 -22.63 0.47 -14.13
C HIS A 150 -23.23 1.66 -13.37
N LYS A 151 -23.02 2.88 -13.89
CA LYS A 151 -23.48 4.13 -13.27
C LYS A 151 -24.64 4.79 -14.03
N GLY A 152 -25.05 4.21 -15.17
CA GLY A 152 -26.14 4.73 -16.00
C GLY A 152 -25.78 6.01 -16.75
N SER A 153 -24.50 6.38 -16.84
CA SER A 153 -24.04 7.62 -17.48
C SER A 153 -22.73 7.37 -18.22
N SER A 154 -22.71 7.66 -19.53
CA SER A 154 -21.53 7.53 -20.39
C SER A 154 -20.63 8.76 -20.29
N LEU A 155 -19.36 8.59 -20.65
CA LEU A 155 -18.47 9.70 -21.00
C LEU A 155 -19.06 10.52 -22.15
N GLN A 156 -18.75 11.82 -22.14
CA GLN A 156 -19.14 12.76 -23.20
C GLN A 156 -18.05 12.89 -24.28
N VAL A 157 -16.78 12.73 -23.89
CA VAL A 157 -15.62 12.99 -24.77
C VAL A 157 -14.54 11.94 -24.53
N LEU A 158 -13.90 11.49 -25.60
CA LEU A 158 -12.59 10.85 -25.58
C LEU A 158 -11.56 11.84 -26.14
N ALA A 159 -10.57 12.23 -25.34
CA ALA A 159 -9.59 13.24 -25.72
C ALA A 159 -8.21 12.63 -25.96
N ASP A 160 -7.60 13.00 -27.08
CA ASP A 160 -6.16 12.87 -27.34
C ASP A 160 -5.52 14.24 -27.11
N SER A 161 -4.89 14.39 -25.95
CA SER A 161 -4.26 15.64 -25.52
C SER A 161 -3.04 16.01 -26.37
N ASP A 162 -2.27 15.04 -26.84
CA ASP A 162 -1.04 15.29 -27.61
C ASP A 162 -1.36 15.83 -29.00
N ARG A 163 -2.48 15.38 -29.59
CA ARG A 163 -2.95 15.81 -30.92
C ARG A 163 -4.06 16.84 -30.87
N SER A 164 -4.46 17.30 -29.68
CA SER A 164 -5.60 18.20 -29.50
C SER A 164 -6.87 17.71 -30.24
N THR A 165 -7.12 16.40 -30.22
CA THR A 165 -8.20 15.75 -31.00
C THR A 165 -9.23 15.13 -30.08
N TRP A 166 -10.51 15.42 -30.31
CA TRP A 166 -11.61 14.99 -29.43
C TRP A 166 -12.64 14.16 -30.23
N ILE A 167 -13.12 13.07 -29.64
CA ILE A 167 -14.26 12.28 -30.12
C ILE A 167 -15.43 12.57 -29.19
N ILE A 168 -16.55 13.02 -29.76
CA ILE A 168 -17.81 13.27 -29.02
C ILE A 168 -18.67 12.00 -29.05
N LEU A 169 -19.26 11.63 -27.91
CA LEU A 169 -20.05 10.41 -27.71
C LEU A 169 -21.56 10.67 -27.53
#